data_AF-A0A2A4SE51-F1
#
_entry.id   AF-A0A2A4SE51-F1
#
_cell.length_a   1.000
_cell.length_b   1.000
_cell.length_c   1.000
_cell.angle_alpha   90.00
_cell.angle_beta   90.00
_cell.angle_gamma   90.00
#
_symmetry.space_group_name_H-M   'P 1'
#
loop_
_entity.id
_entity.type
_entity.pdbx_description
1 polymer ?
#
loop_
_entity_poly.entity_id
_entity_poly.type
_entity_poly.pdbx_seq_one_letter_code
_entity_poly.pdbx_strand_id
1 'polypeptide(L)'
;MECKQALEQTQGDMDKAVESLRDRGFAQAAKRSDRETNQGVVQAYIHTGGRVGAIIELGCETDFVARTPEFQSLAHDIAMQVAAMAPAYLDESDKEEDDDRPAAQVCLLKQPFIKGNSNSVADIVQEMAAKVGENVRVVRFNRLALGE
;
A
#
# COMPACT_ATOMS: atom_id res chain seq x y z
N MET A 1 23.84 -1.45 8.12
CA MET A 1 24.20 -2.33 9.27
C MET A 1 22.99 -3.07 9.86
N GLU A 2 21.76 -2.81 9.43
CA GLU A 2 20.56 -3.37 10.06
C GLU A 2 20.44 -4.89 9.90
N CYS A 3 20.78 -5.44 8.73
CA CYS A 3 20.78 -6.89 8.52
C CYS A 3 21.74 -7.62 9.47
N LYS A 4 22.92 -7.06 9.73
CA LYS A 4 23.88 -7.62 10.68
C LYS A 4 23.30 -7.62 12.10
N GLN A 5 22.71 -6.50 12.53
CA GLN A 5 22.10 -6.39 13.86
C GLN A 5 20.94 -7.37 14.04
N ALA A 6 20.08 -7.52 13.02
CA ALA A 6 18.97 -8.46 13.06
C ALA A 6 19.48 -9.90 13.22
N LEU A 7 20.48 -10.31 12.44
CA LEU A 7 21.09 -11.65 12.54
C LEU A 7 21.78 -11.88 13.89
N GLU A 8 22.48 -10.88 14.44
CA GLU A 8 23.10 -10.98 15.77
C GLU A 8 22.04 -11.15 16.87
N GLN A 9 20.94 -10.41 16.80
CA GLN A 9 19.84 -10.48 17.78
C GLN A 9 19.06 -11.79 17.71
N THR A 10 18.93 -12.37 16.51
CA THR A 10 18.23 -13.64 16.30
C THR A 10 19.17 -14.85 16.29
N GLN A 11 20.43 -14.67 16.68
CA GLN A 11 21.44 -15.74 16.75
C GLN A 11 21.61 -16.48 15.41
N GLY A 12 21.48 -15.78 14.29
CA GLY A 12 21.58 -16.33 12.94
C GLY A 12 20.31 -17.00 12.40
N ASP A 13 19.21 -17.00 13.16
CA ASP A 13 17.91 -17.46 12.68
C ASP A 13 17.40 -16.48 11.60
N MET A 14 17.38 -16.94 10.36
CA MET A 14 17.05 -16.14 9.18
C MET A 14 15.58 -15.73 9.16
N ASP A 15 14.66 -16.62 9.52
CA ASP A 15 13.23 -16.35 9.47
C ASP A 15 12.88 -15.27 10.51
N LYS A 16 13.40 -15.42 11.73
CA LYS A 16 13.25 -14.39 12.77
C LYS A 16 13.94 -13.09 12.43
N ALA A 17 15.09 -13.13 11.73
CA ALA A 17 15.79 -11.92 11.32
C ALA A 17 14.96 -11.12 10.30
N VAL A 18 14.33 -11.82 9.35
CA VAL A 18 13.43 -11.19 8.36
C VAL A 18 12.21 -10.58 9.04
N GLU A 19 11.58 -11.30 9.98
CA GLU A 19 10.44 -10.78 10.75
C GLU A 19 10.84 -9.54 11.57
N SER A 20 11.96 -9.60 12.28
CA SER A 20 12.50 -8.47 13.05
C SER A 20 12.80 -7.24 12.17
N LEU A 21 13.36 -7.45 10.97
CA LEU A 21 13.59 -6.37 10.01
C LEU A 21 12.29 -5.76 9.49
N ARG A 22 11.26 -6.59 9.28
CA ARG A 22 9.94 -6.13 8.83
C ARG A 22 9.29 -5.24 9.88
N ASP A 23 9.22 -5.69 11.13
CA ASP A 23 8.65 -4.92 12.23
C ASP A 23 9.39 -3.60 12.46
N ARG A 24 10.72 -3.64 12.42
CA ARG A 24 11.55 -2.44 12.51
C ARG A 24 11.34 -1.51 11.31
N GLY A 25 11.16 -2.07 10.12
CA GLY A 25 10.82 -1.33 8.91
C GLY A 25 9.52 -0.56 9.08
N PHE A 26 8.47 -1.21 9.60
CA PHE A 26 7.17 -0.59 9.86
C PHE A 26 7.29 0.52 10.90
N ALA A 27 8.01 0.29 11.99
CA ALA A 27 8.26 1.31 13.01
C ALA A 27 9.01 2.53 12.45
N GLN A 28 9.91 2.34 11.48
CA GLN A 28 10.61 3.44 10.81
C GLN A 28 9.72 4.17 9.80
N ALA A 29 8.92 3.44 9.03
CA ALA A 29 7.97 4.01 8.07
C ALA A 29 6.90 4.86 8.80
N ALA A 30 6.38 4.37 9.93
CA ALA A 30 5.41 5.10 10.75
C ALA A 30 5.95 6.45 11.26
N LYS A 31 7.25 6.57 11.56
CA LYS A 31 7.87 7.84 11.96
C LYS A 31 7.96 8.87 10.82
N ARG A 32 7.69 8.45 9.59
CA ARG A 32 7.76 9.29 8.38
C ARG A 32 6.38 9.58 7.80
N SER A 33 5.29 9.06 8.38
CA SER A 33 3.92 9.20 7.84
C SER A 33 3.48 10.66 7.65
N ASP A 34 3.99 11.55 8.49
CA ASP A 34 3.63 12.97 8.49
C ASP A 34 4.40 13.79 7.44
N ARG A 35 5.40 13.19 6.78
CA ARG A 35 6.17 13.89 5.74
C ARG A 35 5.32 14.08 4.50
N GLU A 36 5.49 15.22 3.84
CA GLU A 36 4.78 15.51 2.60
C GLU A 36 5.21 14.57 1.46
N THR A 37 4.23 14.08 0.70
CA THR A 37 4.45 13.25 -0.49
C THR A 37 4.08 14.02 -1.75
N ASN A 38 4.91 14.97 -2.14
CA ASN A 38 4.66 15.86 -3.29
C ASN A 38 5.07 15.24 -4.64
N GLN A 39 5.61 14.02 -4.63
CA GLN A 39 5.94 13.22 -5.82
C GLN A 39 5.13 11.93 -5.81
N GLY A 40 5.18 11.16 -6.91
CA GLY A 40 4.44 9.90 -7.00
C GLY A 40 4.00 9.57 -8.42
N VAL A 41 2.98 8.73 -8.53
CA VAL A 41 2.41 8.30 -9.80
C VAL A 41 0.90 8.29 -9.75
N VAL A 42 0.28 8.67 -10.87
CA VAL A 42 -1.13 8.39 -11.14
C VAL A 42 -1.19 7.17 -12.03
N GLN A 43 -1.77 6.07 -11.52
CA GLN A 43 -1.83 4.80 -12.22
C GLN A 43 -3.28 4.44 -12.54
N ALA A 44 -3.56 4.21 -13.82
CA ALA A 44 -4.83 3.67 -14.27
C ALA A 44 -4.73 2.16 -14.53
N TYR A 45 -5.80 1.43 -14.22
CA TYR A 45 -5.98 0.03 -14.56
C TYR A 45 -7.36 -0.14 -15.21
N ILE A 46 -7.39 -0.72 -16.41
CA ILE A 46 -8.61 -1.07 -17.12
C ILE A 46 -8.69 -2.59 -17.16
N HIS A 47 -9.71 -3.16 -16.54
CA HIS A 47 -9.88 -4.61 -16.50
C HIS A 47 -10.26 -5.14 -17.89
N THR A 48 -9.97 -6.43 -18.13
CA THR A 48 -10.23 -7.07 -19.42
C THR A 48 -11.70 -6.92 -19.82
N GLY A 49 -11.94 -6.49 -21.07
CA GLY A 49 -13.27 -6.18 -21.58
C GLY A 49 -13.75 -4.74 -21.34
N GLY A 50 -12.96 -3.90 -20.66
CA GLY A 50 -13.18 -2.44 -20.59
C GLY A 50 -14.41 -1.99 -19.80
N ARG A 51 -15.02 -2.88 -19.01
CA ARG A 51 -16.24 -2.59 -18.24
C ARG A 51 -15.99 -2.05 -16.84
N VAL A 52 -14.78 -2.23 -16.31
CA VAL A 52 -14.36 -1.74 -15.00
C VAL A 52 -12.99 -1.09 -15.15
N GLY A 53 -12.83 0.09 -14.57
CA GLY A 53 -11.57 0.82 -14.52
C GLY A 53 -11.35 1.41 -13.14
N ALA A 54 -10.10 1.51 -12.74
CA ALA A 54 -9.68 2.21 -11.54
C ALA A 54 -8.51 3.14 -11.83
N ILE A 55 -8.44 4.24 -11.10
CA ILE A 55 -7.31 5.16 -11.10
C ILE A 55 -6.91 5.42 -9.66
N ILE A 56 -5.62 5.44 -9.39
CA ILE A 56 -5.09 5.76 -8.07
C ILE A 56 -4.00 6.82 -8.19
N GLU A 57 -3.78 7.54 -7.11
CA GLU A 57 -2.60 8.37 -6.89
C GLU A 57 -1.79 7.76 -5.73
N LEU A 58 -0.59 7.26 -6.03
CA LEU A 58 0.35 6.76 -5.03
C LEU A 58 1.47 7.79 -4.87
N GLY A 59 1.55 8.40 -3.69
CA GLY A 59 2.52 9.45 -3.36
C GLY A 59 3.80 8.91 -2.72
N CYS A 60 4.91 9.57 -2.98
CA CYS A 60 6.22 9.42 -2.32
C CYS A 60 6.91 10.79 -2.13
N GLU A 61 8.08 10.83 -1.48
CA GLU A 61 8.79 12.09 -1.23
C GLU A 61 9.55 12.56 -2.48
N THR A 62 10.16 11.65 -3.26
CA THR A 62 11.01 12.00 -4.41
C THR A 62 10.57 11.39 -5.74
N ASP A 63 10.93 12.02 -6.85
CA ASP A 63 10.67 11.51 -8.20
C ASP A 63 11.56 10.31 -8.56
N PHE A 64 12.70 10.16 -7.89
CA PHE A 64 13.57 8.99 -8.00
C PHE A 64 12.84 7.72 -7.58
N VAL A 65 12.18 7.72 -6.41
CA VAL A 65 11.38 6.58 -5.94
C VAL A 65 10.19 6.33 -6.87
N ALA A 66 9.50 7.38 -7.29
CA ALA A 66 8.33 7.28 -8.19
C ALA A 66 8.65 6.54 -9.51
N ARG A 67 9.90 6.59 -9.99
CA ARG A 67 10.34 5.95 -11.25
C ARG A 67 10.87 4.53 -11.09
N THR A 68 10.97 4.01 -9.86
CA THR A 68 11.44 2.64 -9.63
C THR A 68 10.43 1.60 -10.13
N PRO A 69 10.87 0.49 -10.75
CA PRO A 69 9.97 -0.56 -11.21
C PRO A 69 9.06 -1.13 -10.11
N GLU A 70 9.56 -1.21 -8.88
CA GLU A 70 8.83 -1.73 -7.72
C GLU A 70 7.71 -0.79 -7.29
N PHE A 71 7.93 0.52 -7.29
CA PHE A 71 6.91 1.51 -6.97
C PHE A 71 5.80 1.54 -8.04
N GLN A 72 6.20 1.51 -9.32
CA GLN A 72 5.26 1.44 -10.45
C GLN A 72 4.42 0.15 -10.40
N SER A 73 5.05 -0.99 -10.08
CA SER A 73 4.35 -2.27 -9.94
C SER A 73 3.36 -2.25 -8.77
N LEU A 74 3.74 -1.66 -7.64
CA LEU A 74 2.82 -1.51 -6.50
C LEU A 74 1.61 -0.63 -6.88
N ALA A 75 1.82 0.49 -7.56
CA ALA A 75 0.73 1.35 -7.99
C ALA A 75 -0.22 0.60 -8.95
N HIS A 76 0.31 -0.20 -9.86
CA HIS A 76 -0.49 -1.03 -10.76
C HIS A 76 -1.33 -2.06 -9.99
N ASP A 77 -0.72 -2.71 -9.00
CA ASP A 77 -1.37 -3.75 -8.21
C ASP A 77 -2.46 -3.18 -7.29
N ILE A 78 -2.25 -1.99 -6.72
CA ILE A 78 -3.28 -1.29 -5.96
C ILE A 78 -4.41 -0.80 -6.89
N ALA A 79 -4.11 -0.37 -8.11
CA ALA A 79 -5.17 -0.02 -9.07
C ALA A 79 -6.02 -1.26 -9.45
N MET A 80 -5.39 -2.41 -9.63
CA MET A 80 -6.08 -3.69 -9.84
C MET A 80 -6.89 -4.11 -8.60
N GLN A 81 -6.35 -3.92 -7.38
CA GLN A 81 -7.06 -4.12 -6.12
C GLN A 81 -8.34 -3.28 -6.07
N VAL A 82 -8.25 -1.98 -6.35
CA VAL A 82 -9.41 -1.08 -6.36
C VAL A 82 -10.45 -1.58 -7.36
N ALA A 83 -10.04 -1.89 -8.59
CA ALA A 83 -10.97 -2.39 -9.62
C ALA A 83 -11.71 -3.67 -9.18
N ALA A 84 -11.01 -4.62 -8.54
CA ALA A 84 -11.55 -5.91 -8.15
C ALA A 84 -12.38 -5.87 -6.86
N MET A 85 -11.94 -5.12 -5.85
CA MET A 85 -12.48 -5.16 -4.49
C MET A 85 -13.46 -4.02 -4.18
N ALA A 86 -13.58 -3.04 -5.09
CA ALA A 86 -14.53 -1.93 -5.01
C ALA A 86 -14.62 -1.24 -3.62
N PRO A 87 -13.49 -0.81 -3.03
CA PRO A 87 -13.53 -0.04 -1.79
C PRO A 87 -14.31 1.27 -1.99
N ALA A 88 -15.04 1.70 -0.97
CA ALA A 88 -15.75 2.97 -0.93
C ALA A 88 -14.91 4.08 -0.28
N TYR A 89 -14.06 3.73 0.68
CA TYR A 89 -13.25 4.65 1.47
C TYR A 89 -11.76 4.27 1.38
N LEU A 90 -10.88 5.21 1.69
CA LEU A 90 -9.44 4.94 1.75
C LEU A 90 -9.10 4.25 3.07
N ASP A 91 -9.46 4.85 4.20
CA ASP A 91 -9.31 4.29 5.53
C ASP A 91 -10.60 4.39 6.36
N GLU A 92 -10.57 3.81 7.55
CA GLU A 92 -11.69 3.80 8.49
C GLU A 92 -12.07 5.21 8.98
N SER A 93 -11.12 6.16 9.01
CA SER A 93 -11.39 7.56 9.36
C SER A 93 -12.23 8.30 8.31
N ASP A 94 -12.26 7.81 7.08
CA ASP A 94 -12.99 8.45 5.97
C ASP A 94 -14.43 7.91 5.85
N LYS A 95 -14.76 6.91 6.66
CA LYS A 95 -16.02 6.19 6.59
C LYS A 95 -17.17 7.05 7.12
N GLU A 96 -18.30 7.02 6.42
CA GLU A 96 -19.51 7.71 6.86
C GLU A 96 -20.11 7.04 8.10
N GLU A 97 -20.69 7.83 9.02
CA GLU A 97 -21.18 7.35 10.31
C GLU A 97 -22.32 6.32 10.19
N ASP A 98 -23.06 6.33 9.08
CA ASP A 98 -24.21 5.46 8.80
C ASP A 98 -23.86 4.21 7.99
N ASP A 99 -22.61 4.04 7.55
CA ASP A 99 -22.15 2.81 6.92
C ASP A 99 -21.66 1.79 7.95
N ASP A 100 -22.47 0.77 8.23
CA ASP A 100 -22.12 -0.30 9.18
C ASP A 100 -21.27 -1.44 8.58
N ARG A 101 -20.93 -1.39 7.27
CA ARG A 101 -20.18 -2.48 6.62
C ARG A 101 -18.78 -2.65 7.25
N PRO A 102 -18.25 -3.88 7.39
CA PRO A 102 -16.92 -4.07 7.97
C PRO A 102 -15.82 -3.28 7.22
N ALA A 103 -14.91 -2.63 7.95
CA ALA A 103 -13.86 -1.80 7.34
C ALA A 103 -13.01 -2.59 6.32
N ALA A 104 -12.73 -3.87 6.59
CA ALA A 104 -12.02 -4.76 5.66
C ALA A 104 -12.75 -5.00 4.31
N GLN A 105 -14.03 -4.66 4.19
CA GLN A 105 -14.80 -4.73 2.94
C GLN A 105 -14.79 -3.39 2.20
N VAL A 106 -14.91 -2.27 2.91
CA VAL A 106 -15.16 -0.95 2.30
C VAL A 106 -13.97 0.01 2.33
N CYS A 107 -12.97 -0.21 3.18
CA CYS A 107 -11.79 0.65 3.31
C CYS A 107 -10.60 -0.01 2.59
N LEU A 108 -10.07 0.64 1.55
CA LEU A 108 -8.96 0.12 0.73
C LEU A 108 -7.79 -0.34 1.60
N LEU A 109 -7.35 0.48 2.57
CA LEU A 109 -6.18 0.18 3.40
C LEU A 109 -6.37 -1.03 4.33
N LYS A 110 -7.61 -1.38 4.67
CA LYS A 110 -7.95 -2.53 5.53
C LYS A 110 -8.21 -3.81 4.74
N GLN A 111 -8.37 -3.73 3.41
CA GLN A 111 -8.63 -4.89 2.59
C GLN A 111 -7.42 -5.84 2.56
N PRO A 112 -7.65 -7.17 2.50
CA PRO A 112 -6.60 -8.11 2.16
C PRO A 112 -6.09 -7.84 0.75
N PHE A 113 -4.77 -7.85 0.58
CA PHE A 113 -4.14 -7.58 -0.71
C PHE A 113 -4.30 -8.78 -1.66
N ILE A 114 -4.89 -8.56 -2.84
CA ILE A 114 -5.25 -9.65 -3.79
C ILE A 114 -4.06 -10.47 -4.30
N LYS A 115 -2.84 -9.94 -4.24
CA LYS A 115 -1.62 -10.62 -4.66
C LYS A 115 -0.81 -11.20 -3.48
N GLY A 116 -1.29 -11.03 -2.24
CA GLY A 116 -0.62 -11.48 -1.02
C GLY A 116 -1.50 -12.45 -0.21
N ASN A 117 -0.87 -13.39 0.50
CA ASN A 117 -1.63 -14.44 1.20
C ASN A 117 -2.15 -14.03 2.59
N SER A 118 -1.70 -12.91 3.17
CA SER A 118 -2.09 -12.52 4.54
C SER A 118 -2.04 -11.02 4.86
N ASN A 119 -1.44 -10.20 4.00
CA ASN A 119 -1.19 -8.80 4.30
C ASN A 119 -2.34 -7.91 3.82
N SER A 120 -2.60 -6.83 4.55
CA SER A 120 -3.50 -5.77 4.10
C SER A 120 -2.82 -4.86 3.07
N VAL A 121 -3.60 -4.05 2.36
CA VAL A 121 -3.03 -3.01 1.48
C VAL A 121 -2.15 -2.03 2.27
N ALA A 122 -2.55 -1.67 3.50
CA ALA A 122 -1.75 -0.82 4.37
C ALA A 122 -0.36 -1.44 4.64
N ASP A 123 -0.30 -2.73 4.95
CA ASP A 123 0.96 -3.42 5.22
C ASP A 123 1.88 -3.37 4.00
N ILE A 124 1.35 -3.62 2.79
CA ILE A 124 2.15 -3.59 1.56
C ILE A 124 2.67 -2.18 1.26
N VAL A 125 1.86 -1.14 1.52
CA VAL A 125 2.30 0.26 1.38
C VAL A 125 3.38 0.60 2.41
N GLN A 126 3.25 0.14 3.65
CA GLN A 126 4.26 0.32 4.70
C GLN A 126 5.55 -0.46 4.40
N GLU A 127 5.47 -1.66 3.81
CA GLU A 127 6.63 -2.41 3.34
C GLU A 127 7.40 -1.62 2.27
N MET A 128 6.68 -1.00 1.33
CA MET A 128 7.29 -0.14 0.33
C MET A 128 7.99 1.06 0.99
N ALA A 129 7.29 1.79 1.87
CA ALA A 129 7.84 2.93 2.61
C ALA A 129 9.12 2.54 3.40
N ALA A 130 9.09 1.40 4.09
CA ALA A 130 10.24 0.87 4.82
C ALA A 130 11.42 0.55 3.89
N LYS A 131 11.14 -0.07 2.73
CA LYS A 131 12.14 -0.46 1.74
C LYS A 131 12.80 0.75 1.07
N VAL A 132 12.02 1.77 0.69
CA VAL A 132 12.55 2.96 0.00
C VAL A 132 13.10 4.01 0.96
N GLY A 133 12.74 3.96 2.23
CA GLY A 133 13.18 4.93 3.24
C GLY A 133 12.43 6.27 3.20
N GLU A 134 11.38 6.37 2.39
CA GLU A 134 10.51 7.55 2.23
C GLU A 134 9.11 7.27 2.77
N ASN A 135 8.34 8.32 3.05
CA ASN A 135 6.90 8.21 3.18
C ASN A 135 6.29 7.76 1.85
N VAL A 136 5.44 6.73 1.91
CA VAL A 136 4.64 6.27 0.76
C VAL A 136 3.20 6.13 1.22
N ARG A 137 2.27 6.69 0.46
CA ARG A 137 0.83 6.62 0.79
C ARG A 137 -0.04 6.61 -0.45
N VAL A 138 -1.19 5.96 -0.35
CA VAL A 138 -2.27 6.14 -1.32
C VAL A 138 -2.94 7.48 -0.98
N VAL A 139 -2.89 8.42 -1.92
CA VAL A 139 -3.44 9.77 -1.73
C VAL A 139 -4.94 9.78 -2.00
N ARG A 140 -5.36 9.12 -3.08
CA ARG A 140 -6.76 8.97 -3.49
C ARG A 140 -6.91 7.87 -4.52
N PHE A 141 -8.14 7.42 -4.71
CA PHE A 141 -8.50 6.54 -5.80
C PHE A 141 -9.87 6.89 -6.38
N ASN A 142 -10.16 6.34 -7.55
CA ASN A 142 -11.49 6.36 -8.14
C ASN A 142 -11.71 5.04 -8.88
N ARG A 143 -12.96 4.56 -8.89
CA ARG A 143 -13.37 3.35 -9.60
C ARG A 143 -14.61 3.68 -10.42
N LEU A 144 -14.62 3.18 -11.65
CA LEU A 144 -15.77 3.25 -12.54
C LEU A 144 -16.12 1.85 -13.01
N ALA A 145 -17.40 1.54 -13.02
CA ALA A 145 -17.93 0.30 -13.58
C ALA A 145 -19.17 0.60 -14.42
N LEU A 146 -19.30 -0.10 -15.55
CA LEU A 146 -20.43 0.09 -16.45
C LEU A 146 -21.73 -0.34 -15.78
N GLY A 147 -22.59 0.63 -15.46
CA GLY A 147 -23.92 0.41 -14.87
C GLY A 147 -23.97 0.49 -13.35
N GLU A 148 -22.88 0.93 -12.71
CA GLU A 148 -22.84 1.33 -11.29
C GLU A 148 -22.99 2.85 -11.15
#